data_AF-A0A1F1ZSY8-F1
#
_entry.id   AF-A0A1F1ZSY8-F1
#
_cell.length_a   1.000
_cell.length_b   1.000
_cell.length_c   1.000
_cell.angle_alpha   90.00
_cell.angle_beta   90.00
_cell.angle_gamma   90.00
#
_symmetry.space_group_name_H-M   'P 1'
#
loop_
_entity.id
_entity.type
_entity.pdbx_description
1 polymer ?
#
loop_
_entity_poly.entity_id
_entity_poly.type
_entity_poly.pdbx_seq_one_letter_code
_entity_poly.pdbx_strand_id
1 'polypeptide(L)' 'MGADELKNKAEGLAGKAKETAGDATGNESLKNEGRADQTQASVKEKANEVKNKAADAINKVIGDAGDK' A
#
# COMPACT_ATOMS: atom_id res chain seq x y z
N MET A 1 -5.00 7.02 -17.42
CA MET A 1 -5.22 7.00 -15.95
C MET A 1 -6.10 5.82 -15.63
N GLY A 2 -5.55 4.75 -15.06
CA GLY A 2 -6.33 3.58 -14.65
C GLY A 2 -7.13 3.85 -13.38
N ALA A 3 -8.24 3.14 -13.18
CA ALA A 3 -9.08 3.25 -11.98
C ALA A 3 -8.28 2.96 -10.69
N ASP A 4 -7.29 2.08 -10.77
CA ASP A 4 -6.44 1.68 -9.64
C ASP A 4 -5.49 2.80 -9.18
N GLU A 5 -4.89 3.53 -10.13
CA GLU A 5 -3.98 4.63 -9.85
C GLU A 5 -4.73 5.87 -9.33
N LEU A 6 -5.94 6.10 -9.84
CA LEU A 6 -6.84 7.13 -9.32
C LEU A 6 -7.28 6.80 -7.89
N LYS A 7 -7.58 5.53 -7.60
CA LYS A 7 -7.98 5.09 -6.26
C LYS A 7 -6.83 5.22 -5.25
N ASN A 8 -5.62 4.78 -5.61
CA ASN A 8 -4.45 4.96 -4.74
C ASN A 8 -4.16 6.44 -4.45
N LYS A 9 -4.25 7.32 -5.45
CA LYS A 9 -4.14 8.77 -5.24
C LYS A 9 -5.26 9.33 -4.37
N ALA A 10 -6.49 8.87 -4.56
CA ALA A 10 -7.64 9.30 -3.77
C ALA A 10 -7.51 8.89 -2.30
N GLU A 11 -7.04 7.67 -2.02
CA GLU A 11 -6.78 7.20 -0.65
C GLU A 11 -5.64 8.00 0.00
N GLY A 12 -4.58 8.31 -0.74
CA GLY A 12 -3.50 9.19 -0.26
C GLY A 12 -3.96 10.62 0.06
N LEU A 13 -4.85 11.18 -0.76
CA LEU A 13 -5.47 12.49 -0.51
C LEU A 13 -6.42 12.44 0.71
N ALA A 14 -7.22 11.38 0.83
CA ALA A 14 -8.11 11.18 1.97
C ALA A 14 -7.31 11.05 3.28
N GLY A 15 -6.19 10.32 3.28
CA GLY A 15 -5.30 10.20 4.45
C GLY A 15 -4.71 11.54 4.88
N LYS A 16 -4.21 12.36 3.93
CA LYS A 16 -3.74 13.73 4.23
C LYS A 16 -4.86 14.65 4.73
N ALA A 17 -6.06 14.50 4.18
CA ALA A 17 -7.22 15.26 4.64
C ALA A 17 -7.59 14.89 6.08
N LYS A 18 -7.59 13.60 6.44
CA LYS A 18 -7.79 13.13 7.82
C LYS A 18 -6.69 13.65 8.75
N GLU A 19 -5.43 13.62 8.32
CA GLU A 19 -4.30 14.14 9.12
C GLU A 19 -4.47 15.63 9.41
N THR A 20 -4.78 16.41 8.37
CA THR A 20 -4.97 17.87 8.46
C THR A 20 -6.21 18.23 9.26
N ALA A 21 -7.33 17.54 9.04
CA ALA A 21 -8.56 17.77 9.77
C ALA A 21 -8.41 17.39 11.25
N GLY A 22 -7.72 16.29 11.54
CA GLY A 22 -7.38 15.88 12.91
C GLY A 22 -6.49 16.90 13.61
N ASP A 23 -5.46 17.41 12.93
CA ASP A 23 -4.58 18.45 13.48
C ASP A 23 -5.34 19.76 13.74
N ALA A 24 -6.16 20.21 12.79
CA ALA A 24 -6.94 21.43 12.90
C ALA A 24 -8.05 21.38 13.95
N THR A 25 -8.63 20.19 14.20
CA THR A 25 -9.70 20.00 15.18
C THR A 25 -9.21 19.48 16.53
N GLY A 26 -7.90 19.22 16.68
CA GLY A 26 -7.33 18.57 17.86
C GLY A 26 -7.76 17.11 18.04
N ASN A 27 -8.27 16.48 16.99
CA ASN A 27 -8.75 15.10 17.02
C ASN A 27 -7.61 14.13 16.66
N GLU A 28 -6.94 13.61 17.70
CA GLU A 28 -5.82 12.68 17.57
C GLU A 28 -6.20 11.39 16.82
N SER A 29 -7.45 10.92 16.92
CA SER A 29 -7.91 9.74 16.19
C SER A 29 -7.87 9.96 14.69
N LEU A 30 -8.40 11.09 14.20
CA LEU A 30 -8.36 11.42 12.76
C LEU A 30 -6.92 11.57 12.26
N LYS A 31 -6.05 12.18 13.07
CA LYS A 31 -4.63 12.33 12.75
C LYS A 31 -3.91 10.98 12.64
N ASN A 32 -4.12 10.11 13.62
CA ASN A 32 -3.52 8.77 13.62
C ASN A 32 -4.06 7.89 12.50
N GLU A 33 -5.36 7.99 12.19
CA GLU A 33 -5.97 7.21 11.11
C GLU A 33 -5.36 7.58 9.74
N GLY A 34 -5.19 8.88 9.47
CA GLY A 34 -4.50 9.36 8.26
C GLY A 34 -3.07 8.84 8.14
N ARG A 35 -2.29 8.85 9.23
CA ARG A 35 -0.92 8.29 9.26
C ARG A 35 -0.87 6.77 9.12
N ALA A 36 -1.82 6.07 9.75
CA ALA A 36 -1.91 4.63 9.70
C ALA A 36 -2.23 4.16 8.27
N ASP A 37 -3.15 4.84 7.58
CA ASP A 37 -3.47 4.57 6.17
C ASP A 37 -2.23 4.71 5.27
N GLN A 38 -1.46 5.80 5.40
CA GLN A 38 -0.24 6.00 4.61
C GLN A 38 0.84 4.94 4.89
N THR A 39 0.97 4.55 6.15
CA THR A 39 1.94 3.55 6.58
C THR A 39 1.54 2.16 6.08
N GLN A 40 0.26 1.78 6.21
CA GLN A 40 -0.26 0.53 5.68
C GLN A 40 -0.09 0.45 4.17
N ALA A 41 -0.44 1.50 3.44
CA ALA A 41 -0.28 1.53 1.98
C ALA A 41 1.18 1.29 1.59
N SER A 42 2.12 2.01 2.20
CA SER A 42 3.56 1.85 1.95
C SER A 42 4.08 0.45 2.29
N VAL A 43 3.61 -0.13 3.40
CA VAL A 43 3.98 -1.50 3.81
C VAL A 43 3.40 -2.52 2.84
N LYS A 44 2.14 -2.35 2.42
CA LYS A 44 1.43 -3.27 1.53
C LYS A 44 2.04 -3.27 0.14
N GLU A 45 2.44 -2.10 -0.37
CA GLU A 45 3.13 -1.95 -1.65
C GLU A 45 4.49 -2.66 -1.62
N LYS A 46 5.33 -2.36 -0.60
CA LYS A 46 6.63 -3.04 -0.42
C LYS A 46 6.49 -4.55 -0.21
N ALA A 47 5.52 -4.98 0.59
CA ALA A 47 5.27 -6.39 0.83
C ALA A 47 4.81 -7.12 -0.44
N ASN A 48 3.97 -6.47 -1.27
CA ASN A 48 3.58 -7.01 -2.57
C ASN A 48 4.77 -7.10 -3.52
N GLU A 49 5.64 -6.08 -3.57
CA GLU A 49 6.86 -6.13 -4.38
C GLU A 49 7.77 -7.29 -3.99
N VAL A 50 8.00 -7.48 -2.68
CA VAL A 50 8.82 -8.57 -2.16
C VAL A 50 8.17 -9.92 -2.43
N LYS A 51 6.86 -10.06 -2.18
CA LYS A 51 6.12 -11.29 -2.51
C LYS A 51 6.20 -11.62 -3.98
N ASN A 52 6.03 -10.62 -4.85
CA ASN A 52 6.05 -10.84 -6.29
C ASN A 52 7.43 -11.31 -6.73
N LYS A 53 8.52 -10.64 -6.29
CA LYS A 53 9.91 -11.07 -6.57
C LYS A 53 10.23 -12.47 -6.03
N ALA A 54 9.76 -12.79 -4.83
CA ALA A 54 9.96 -14.11 -4.23
C ALA A 54 9.15 -15.19 -4.96
N ALA A 55 7.89 -14.91 -5.30
CA ALA A 55 7.05 -15.81 -6.07
C ALA A 55 7.63 -16.04 -7.47
N ASP A 56 8.18 -15.02 -8.12
CA ASP A 56 8.82 -15.13 -9.43
C ASP A 56 10.09 -16.00 -9.38
N ALA A 57 10.93 -15.81 -8.36
CA ALA A 57 12.13 -16.62 -8.14
C ALA A 57 11.81 -18.08 -7.82
N ILE A 58 10.80 -18.32 -6.97
CA ILE A 58 10.32 -19.66 -6.64
C ILE A 58 9.69 -20.31 -7.88
N ASN A 59 8.88 -19.58 -8.65
CA ASN A 59 8.29 -20.09 -9.88
C ASN A 59 9.36 -20.43 -10.94
N LYS A 60 10.47 -19.68 -10.98
CA LYS A 60 11.60 -19.99 -11.86
C LYS A 60 12.37 -21.23 -11.41
N VAL A 61 12.55 -21.43 -10.11
CA VAL A 61 13.23 -22.62 -9.56
C VAL A 61 12.36 -23.87 -9.60
N ILE A 62 11.06 -23.75 -9.32
CA ILE A 62 10.11 -24.86 -9.33
C ILE A 62 9.64 -25.16 -10.77
N GLY A 63 9.46 -24.13 -11.60
CA GLY A 63 9.03 -24.27 -13.00
C GLY A 63 10.08 -24.93 -13.90
N ASP A 64 11.38 -24.68 -13.66
CA ASP A 64 12.47 -25.33 -14.42
C ASP A 64 12.64 -26.82 -14.05
N ALA A 65 12.09 -27.26 -12.91
CA ALA A 65 12.08 -28.67 -12.49
C ALA A 65 10.80 -29.44 -12.90
N GLY A 66 9.78 -28.75 -13.42
CA GLY A 66 8.47 -29.32 -13.76
C GLY A 66 8.22 -29.58 -15.25
N ASP A 67 9.07 -29.06 -16.14
CA ASP A 67 8.95 -29.24 -17.60
C ASP A 67 10.03 -30.22 -18.09
N LYS A 68 9.86 -31.50 -17.75
CA LYS A 68 10.49 -32.64 -18.42
C LYS A 68 9.64 -33.90 -18.30
#